data_AF-A0A2Z6N9H8-F1
#
_entry.id   AF-A0A2Z6N9H8-F1
#
_cell.length_a   1.000
_cell.length_b   1.000
_cell.length_c   1.000
_cell.angle_alpha   90.00
_cell.angle_beta   90.00
_cell.angle_gamma   90.00
#
_symmetry.space_group_name_H-M   'P 1'
#
loop_
_entity.id
_entity.type
_entity.pdbx_description
1 polymer ?
#
loop_
_entity_poly.entity_id
_entity_poly.type
_entity_poly.pdbx_seq_one_letter_code
_entity_poly.pdbx_strand_id
1 'polypeptide(L)'
;MTIKKLLLIVLSIALVLELSESFDFHDKDVSSDESLWDLYERWRSHHTVSRNLDEKHKRFNVFKTNVMHDYLCWIKGSCWAFSTVVAVEGINQIKTNRLVPLSEQELIDCDTKENQGCNGGLMEYAFEYIKQKGGLTTESYYPYEANDGSCDATKENVPAVSIDGHENVPANDEDALLKAVANQPVSVAIDAGGSDFQFYSE
;
A
#
# COMPACT_ATOMS: atom_id res chain seq x y z
N MET A 1 0.14 -43.22 -29.79
CA MET A 1 0.97 -42.21 -29.11
C MET A 1 2.02 -42.95 -28.30
N THR A 2 3.30 -42.86 -28.64
CA THR A 2 4.37 -43.68 -28.06
C THR A 2 4.67 -43.28 -26.60
N ILE A 3 4.98 -44.24 -25.74
CA ILE A 3 5.27 -44.07 -24.30
C ILE A 3 6.30 -42.95 -24.03
N LYS A 4 7.26 -42.74 -24.94
CA LYS A 4 8.23 -41.65 -24.87
C LYS A 4 7.60 -40.25 -24.99
N LYS A 5 6.55 -40.08 -25.82
CA LYS A 5 5.79 -38.82 -25.92
C LYS A 5 4.94 -38.58 -24.68
N LEU A 6 4.39 -39.63 -24.06
CA LEU A 6 3.65 -39.51 -22.81
C LEU A 6 4.55 -39.09 -21.65
N LEU A 7 5.74 -39.68 -21.54
CA LEU A 7 6.76 -39.30 -20.54
C LEU A 7 7.24 -37.85 -20.72
N LEU A 8 7.51 -37.43 -21.95
CA LEU A 8 7.90 -36.04 -22.25
C LEU A 8 6.79 -35.04 -21.92
N ILE A 9 5.52 -35.36 -22.20
CA ILE A 9 4.38 -34.50 -21.86
C ILE A 9 4.19 -34.43 -20.34
N VAL A 10 4.31 -35.54 -19.62
CA VAL A 10 4.20 -35.56 -18.14
C VAL A 10 5.35 -34.82 -17.48
N LEU A 11 6.59 -34.96 -17.96
CA LEU A 11 7.74 -34.18 -17.50
C LEU A 11 7.61 -32.68 -17.82
N SER A 12 7.01 -32.34 -18.95
CA SER A 12 6.77 -30.93 -19.33
C SER A 12 5.63 -30.31 -18.49
N ILE A 13 4.58 -31.08 -18.18
CA ILE A 13 3.51 -30.64 -17.27
C ILE A 13 4.04 -30.52 -15.83
N ALA A 14 4.94 -31.42 -15.39
CA ALA A 14 5.59 -31.32 -14.09
C ALA A 14 6.56 -30.12 -13.98
N LEU A 15 7.25 -29.74 -15.06
CA LEU A 15 8.08 -28.54 -15.10
C LEU A 15 7.27 -27.23 -15.12
N VAL A 16 6.02 -27.27 -15.59
CA VAL A 16 5.09 -26.12 -15.59
C VAL A 16 4.28 -26.04 -14.28
N LEU A 17 4.38 -27.07 -13.43
CA LEU A 17 3.75 -27.14 -12.10
C LEU A 17 4.74 -26.87 -10.95
N GLU A 18 5.85 -26.16 -11.20
CA GLU A 18 6.38 -25.28 -10.14
C GLU A 18 5.37 -24.14 -10.00
N LEU A 19 4.25 -24.47 -9.35
CA LEU A 19 3.25 -23.54 -8.87
C LEU A 19 4.02 -22.52 -8.04
N SER A 20 3.86 -21.24 -8.33
CA SER A 20 4.05 -20.20 -7.33
C SER A 20 3.11 -20.57 -6.18
N GLU A 21 3.57 -21.34 -5.19
CA GLU A 21 2.77 -21.66 -4.02
C GLU A 21 2.46 -20.32 -3.36
N SER A 22 1.17 -19.94 -3.37
CA SER A 22 0.71 -18.73 -2.71
C SER A 22 1.04 -18.86 -1.22
N PHE A 23 1.73 -17.87 -0.69
CA PHE A 23 2.09 -17.86 0.72
C PHE A 23 0.92 -17.38 1.56
N ASP A 24 0.21 -18.31 2.18
CA ASP A 24 -0.96 -18.01 3.00
C ASP A 24 -0.58 -17.31 4.31
N PHE A 25 -1.37 -16.30 4.66
CA PHE A 25 -1.28 -15.61 5.94
C PHE A 25 -2.64 -15.20 6.46
N HIS A 26 -2.67 -14.89 7.75
CA HIS A 26 -3.89 -14.61 8.52
C HIS A 26 -3.78 -13.24 9.18
N ASP A 27 -4.91 -12.64 9.59
CA ASP A 27 -4.94 -11.33 10.24
C ASP A 27 -4.03 -11.23 11.48
N LYS A 28 -3.90 -12.32 12.23
CA LYS A 28 -2.98 -12.41 13.38
C LYS A 28 -1.51 -12.24 13.00
N ASP A 29 -1.16 -12.50 11.75
CA ASP A 29 0.21 -12.44 11.25
C ASP A 29 0.64 -11.00 10.92
N VAL A 30 -0.32 -10.06 10.85
CA VAL A 30 -0.07 -8.63 10.59
C VAL A 30 -0.46 -7.72 11.76
N SER A 31 -0.81 -8.30 12.91
CA SER A 31 -1.33 -7.56 14.06
C SER A 31 -0.27 -6.92 14.98
N SER A 32 1.00 -7.27 14.80
CA SER A 32 2.11 -6.76 15.63
C SER A 32 3.45 -6.91 14.92
N ASP A 33 4.46 -6.13 15.31
CA ASP A 33 5.82 -6.23 14.78
C ASP A 33 6.42 -7.64 14.94
N GLU A 34 6.10 -8.31 16.05
CA GLU A 34 6.56 -9.67 16.34
C GLU A 34 5.91 -10.69 15.40
N SER A 35 4.59 -10.60 15.20
CA SER A 35 3.88 -11.50 14.28
C SER A 35 4.23 -11.23 12.80
N LEU A 36 4.48 -9.97 12.43
CA LEU A 36 5.00 -9.59 11.11
C LEU A 36 6.41 -10.13 10.87
N TRP A 37 7.25 -10.15 11.91
CA TRP A 37 8.58 -10.75 11.84
C TRP A 37 8.50 -12.25 11.60
N ASP A 38 7.60 -12.94 12.30
CA ASP A 38 7.37 -14.36 12.08
C ASP A 38 6.78 -14.65 10.69
N LEU A 39 5.88 -13.79 10.20
CA LEU A 39 5.38 -13.83 8.83
C LEU A 39 6.53 -13.69 7.82
N TYR A 40 7.42 -12.73 8.03
CA TYR A 40 8.59 -12.50 7.19
C TYR A 40 9.54 -13.70 7.19
N GLU A 41 9.81 -14.31 8.35
CA GLU A 41 10.65 -15.52 8.42
C GLU A 41 10.01 -16.71 7.71
N ARG A 42 8.70 -16.92 7.87
CA ARG A 42 7.96 -17.95 7.14
C ARG A 42 8.02 -17.72 5.65
N TRP A 43 7.79 -16.49 5.18
CA TRP A 43 7.87 -16.12 3.77
C TRP A 43 9.28 -16.36 3.21
N ARG A 44 10.32 -15.97 3.96
CA ARG A 44 11.72 -16.22 3.58
C ARG A 44 12.06 -17.69 3.50
N SER A 45 11.56 -18.49 4.45
CA SER A 45 11.77 -19.95 4.44
C SER A 45 11.05 -20.59 3.25
N HIS A 46 9.82 -20.16 2.97
CA HIS A 46 9.02 -20.63 1.85
C HIS A 46 9.72 -20.39 0.50
N HIS A 47 10.29 -19.20 0.31
CA HIS A 47 10.98 -18.81 -0.93
C HIS A 47 12.50 -19.06 -0.90
N THR A 48 13.00 -19.80 0.09
CA THR A 48 14.43 -20.16 0.22
C THR A 48 15.39 -18.94 0.22
N VAL A 49 14.98 -17.82 0.82
CA VAL A 49 15.75 -16.57 0.84
C VAL A 49 16.78 -16.55 2.00
N SER A 50 18.05 -16.81 1.69
CA SER A 50 19.17 -16.75 2.66
C SER A 50 20.00 -15.47 2.52
N ARG A 51 20.18 -14.72 3.61
CA ARG A 51 20.94 -13.45 3.70
C ARG A 51 21.54 -13.23 5.09
N ASN A 52 22.49 -12.29 5.21
CA ASN A 52 23.08 -11.90 6.50
C ASN A 52 22.09 -11.13 7.40
N LEU A 53 22.39 -11.05 8.70
CA LEU A 53 21.48 -10.51 9.73
C LEU A 53 21.17 -9.00 9.57
N ASP A 54 22.14 -8.21 9.11
CA ASP A 54 21.95 -6.77 8.92
C ASP A 54 21.06 -6.47 7.70
N GLU A 55 21.25 -7.21 6.60
CA GLU A 55 20.34 -7.13 5.44
C GLU A 55 18.95 -7.64 5.77
N LYS A 56 18.85 -8.68 6.60
CA LYS A 56 17.59 -9.26 7.04
C LYS A 56 16.73 -8.22 7.78
N HIS A 57 17.29 -7.47 8.73
CA HIS A 57 16.54 -6.41 9.43
C HIS A 57 16.14 -5.26 8.50
N LYS A 58 17.03 -4.82 7.61
CA LYS A 58 16.69 -3.76 6.64
C LYS A 58 15.53 -4.17 5.73
N ARG A 59 15.55 -5.41 5.24
CA ARG A 59 14.49 -5.93 4.37
C ARG A 59 13.22 -6.28 5.12
N PHE A 60 13.31 -6.65 6.40
CA PHE A 60 12.13 -6.74 7.24
C PHE A 60 11.43 -5.40 7.37
N ASN A 61 12.15 -4.30 7.59
CA ASN A 61 11.53 -2.98 7.67
C ASN A 61 10.81 -2.61 6.37
N VAL A 62 11.41 -2.92 5.20
CA VAL A 62 10.76 -2.75 3.90
C VAL A 62 9.54 -3.66 3.76
N PHE A 63 9.65 -4.94 4.12
CA PHE A 63 8.55 -5.91 4.08
C PHE A 63 7.39 -5.47 4.98
N LYS A 64 7.69 -5.00 6.18
CA LYS A 64 6.72 -4.49 7.16
C LYS A 64 5.96 -3.29 6.59
N THR A 65 6.67 -2.30 6.04
CA THR A 65 6.02 -1.15 5.39
C THR A 65 5.11 -1.60 4.25
N ASN A 66 5.58 -2.51 3.39
CA ASN A 66 4.79 -2.98 2.24
C ASN A 66 3.57 -3.79 2.66
N VAL A 67 3.70 -4.74 3.60
CA VAL A 67 2.56 -5.56 4.08
C VAL A 67 1.53 -4.69 4.80
N MET A 68 1.97 -3.72 5.59
CA MET A 68 1.05 -2.81 6.28
C MET A 68 0.29 -1.91 5.29
N HIS A 69 0.97 -1.39 4.27
CA HIS A 69 0.34 -0.55 3.26
C HIS A 69 -0.56 -1.33 2.30
N ASP A 70 -0.10 -2.47 1.76
CA ASP A 70 -0.80 -3.18 0.68
C ASP A 70 -1.94 -4.08 1.20
N TYR A 71 -1.76 -4.77 2.33
CA TYR A 71 -2.74 -5.76 2.78
C TYR A 71 -3.96 -5.12 3.46
N LEU A 72 -3.74 -4.12 4.29
CA LEU A 72 -4.84 -3.47 5.01
C LEU A 72 -5.66 -2.55 4.09
N CYS A 73 -5.02 -1.90 3.13
CA CYS A 73 -5.65 -1.14 2.05
C CYS A 73 -6.70 -1.97 1.28
N TRP A 74 -6.38 -3.24 0.98
CA TRP A 74 -7.20 -4.10 0.11
C TRP A 74 -8.36 -4.77 0.85
N ILE A 75 -8.16 -5.17 2.12
CA ILE A 75 -9.22 -5.80 2.94
C ILE A 75 -10.22 -4.77 3.47
N LYS A 76 -9.77 -3.55 3.74
CA LYS A 76 -10.54 -2.55 4.48
C LYS A 76 -11.00 -1.38 3.63
N GLY A 77 -10.88 -1.42 2.30
CA GLY A 77 -11.38 -0.36 1.41
C GLY A 77 -10.77 1.03 1.64
N SER A 78 -9.64 1.12 2.34
CA SER A 78 -8.94 2.37 2.69
C SER A 78 -7.87 2.76 1.67
N CYS A 79 -7.83 2.11 0.50
CA CYS A 79 -6.83 2.32 -0.55
C CYS A 79 -6.64 3.79 -0.98
N TRP A 80 -7.73 4.53 -0.99
CA TRP A 80 -7.76 5.94 -1.32
C TRP A 80 -6.97 6.78 -0.30
N ALA A 81 -7.03 6.45 1.00
CA ALA A 81 -6.31 7.16 2.05
C ALA A 81 -4.80 6.92 1.92
N PHE A 82 -4.38 5.66 1.76
CA PHE A 82 -2.96 5.31 1.54
C PHE A 82 -2.40 5.96 0.27
N SER A 83 -3.13 5.87 -0.84
CA SER A 83 -2.72 6.49 -2.11
C SER A 83 -2.55 8.01 -1.98
N THR A 84 -3.41 8.66 -1.19
CA THR A 84 -3.32 10.10 -0.88
C THR A 84 -2.08 10.39 -0.02
N VAL A 85 -1.90 9.67 1.09
CA VAL A 85 -0.78 9.86 2.02
C VAL A 85 0.56 9.70 1.32
N VAL A 86 0.76 8.64 0.54
CA VAL A 86 2.01 8.40 -0.20
C VAL A 86 2.34 9.56 -1.16
N ALA A 87 1.33 10.13 -1.82
CA ALA A 87 1.55 11.28 -2.69
C ALA A 87 1.97 12.54 -1.90
N VAL A 88 1.34 12.81 -0.75
CA VAL A 88 1.66 13.95 0.12
C VAL A 88 3.05 13.80 0.76
N GLU A 89 3.36 12.61 1.28
CA GLU A 89 4.68 12.30 1.82
C GLU A 89 5.78 12.45 0.76
N GLY A 90 5.50 11.95 -0.45
CA GLY A 90 6.41 12.02 -1.59
C GLY A 90 6.75 13.46 -1.98
N ILE A 91 5.73 14.31 -2.18
CA ILE A 91 5.97 15.72 -2.53
C ILE A 91 6.63 16.48 -1.39
N ASN A 92 6.30 16.17 -0.12
CA ASN A 92 6.96 16.77 1.03
C ASN A 92 8.45 16.41 1.09
N GLN A 93 8.81 15.14 0.85
CA GLN A 93 10.20 14.71 0.77
C GLN A 93 10.93 15.43 -0.38
N ILE A 94 10.31 15.59 -1.54
CA ILE A 94 10.90 16.31 -2.68
C ILE A 94 11.16 17.79 -2.36
N LYS A 95 10.20 18.46 -1.69
CA LYS A 95 10.28 19.90 -1.41
C LYS A 95 11.17 20.23 -0.21
N THR A 96 11.18 19.39 0.81
CA THR A 96 11.78 19.71 2.12
C THR A 96 12.99 18.84 2.48
N ASN A 97 13.25 17.78 1.70
CA ASN A 97 14.21 16.72 2.02
C ASN A 97 13.90 15.95 3.31
N ARG A 98 12.63 15.93 3.74
CA ARG A 98 12.18 15.20 4.94
C ARG A 98 11.01 14.28 4.60
N LEU A 99 11.17 13.01 4.92
CA LEU A 99 10.10 12.02 4.82
C LEU A 99 9.43 11.97 6.19
N VAL A 100 8.17 12.39 6.24
CA VAL A 100 7.38 12.43 7.46
C VAL A 100 6.24 11.44 7.27
N PRO A 101 6.18 10.34 8.04
CA PRO A 101 5.05 9.42 8.00
C PRO A 101 3.75 10.12 8.43
N LEU A 102 2.74 10.15 7.57
CA LEU A 102 1.45 10.81 7.81
C LEU A 102 0.34 9.80 8.12
N SER A 103 -0.71 10.26 8.80
CA SER A 103 -1.80 9.39 9.24
C SER A 103 -2.83 9.15 8.13
N GLU A 104 -2.98 7.89 7.71
CA GLU A 104 -4.13 7.46 6.92
C GLU A 104 -5.42 7.46 7.75
N GLN A 105 -5.33 7.15 9.05
CA GLN A 105 -6.49 7.06 9.94
C GLN A 105 -7.22 8.40 10.09
N GLU A 106 -6.48 9.51 10.09
CA GLU A 106 -7.09 10.85 10.09
C GLU A 106 -8.00 11.04 8.87
N LEU A 107 -7.56 10.64 7.67
CA LEU A 107 -8.40 10.70 6.48
C LEU A 107 -9.64 9.79 6.64
N ILE A 108 -9.45 8.56 7.11
CA ILE A 108 -10.53 7.58 7.27
C ILE A 108 -11.61 8.07 8.23
N ASP A 109 -11.21 8.65 9.36
CA ASP A 109 -12.13 9.06 10.42
C ASP A 109 -12.73 10.46 10.19
N CYS A 110 -11.99 11.37 9.56
CA CYS A 110 -12.34 12.79 9.49
C CYS A 110 -12.79 13.27 8.12
N ASP A 111 -12.29 12.70 7.01
CA ASP A 111 -12.77 13.02 5.67
C ASP A 111 -14.01 12.20 5.33
N THR A 112 -15.14 12.59 5.90
CA THR A 112 -16.42 11.83 5.84
C THR A 112 -17.49 12.54 5.02
N LYS A 113 -17.15 13.65 4.34
CA LYS A 113 -18.12 14.43 3.57
C LYS A 113 -18.58 13.69 2.32
N GLU A 114 -17.63 13.18 1.56
CA GLU A 114 -17.86 12.43 0.32
C GLU A 114 -17.24 11.02 0.40
N ASN A 115 -16.13 10.88 1.14
CA ASN A 115 -15.46 9.61 1.40
C ASN A 115 -16.15 8.83 2.53
N GLN A 116 -16.02 7.50 2.49
CA GLN A 116 -16.78 6.58 3.33
C GLN A 116 -15.86 5.67 4.16
N GLY A 117 -14.69 6.19 4.55
CA GLY A 117 -13.72 5.48 5.35
C GLY A 117 -13.32 4.14 4.72
N CYS A 118 -13.57 3.06 5.45
CA CYS A 118 -13.31 1.69 5.02
C CYS A 118 -14.26 1.15 3.94
N ASN A 119 -15.30 1.89 3.55
CA ASN A 119 -16.19 1.52 2.45
C ASN A 119 -15.75 2.10 1.10
N GLY A 120 -14.62 2.82 1.08
CA GLY A 120 -14.06 3.42 -0.12
C GLY A 120 -14.07 4.94 -0.10
N GLY A 121 -13.37 5.50 -1.07
CA GLY A 121 -13.19 6.93 -1.22
C GLY A 121 -12.38 7.28 -2.46
N LEU A 122 -12.15 8.58 -2.66
CA LEU A 122 -11.40 9.16 -3.76
C LEU A 122 -10.33 10.11 -3.22
N MET A 123 -9.13 9.99 -3.79
CA MET A 123 -7.97 10.79 -3.42
C MET A 123 -8.18 12.28 -3.68
N GLU A 124 -8.97 12.64 -4.70
CA GLU A 124 -9.30 14.04 -5.00
C GLU A 124 -9.95 14.75 -3.81
N TYR A 125 -10.95 14.11 -3.17
CA TYR A 125 -11.61 14.67 -2.00
C TYR A 125 -10.68 14.73 -0.80
N ALA A 126 -9.83 13.71 -0.64
CA ALA A 126 -8.84 13.66 0.43
C ALA A 126 -7.83 14.80 0.29
N PHE A 127 -7.28 15.07 -0.90
CA PHE A 127 -6.38 16.20 -1.11
C PHE A 127 -7.05 17.55 -0.81
N GLU A 128 -8.30 17.73 -1.24
CA GLU A 128 -9.03 18.96 -0.94
C GLU A 128 -9.33 19.10 0.56
N TYR A 129 -9.63 18.00 1.26
CA TYR A 129 -9.74 17.96 2.73
C TYR A 129 -8.43 18.41 3.40
N ILE A 130 -7.28 17.85 3.02
CA ILE A 130 -5.96 18.19 3.59
C ILE A 130 -5.67 19.68 3.43
N LYS A 131 -5.92 20.22 2.23
CA LYS A 131 -5.76 21.65 1.95
C LYS A 131 -6.68 22.51 2.82
N GLN A 132 -7.96 22.14 2.94
CA GLN A 132 -8.94 22.91 3.73
C GLN A 132 -8.64 22.88 5.23
N LYS A 133 -8.15 21.75 5.74
CA LYS A 133 -7.78 21.57 7.15
C LYS A 133 -6.42 22.16 7.49
N GLY A 134 -5.59 22.43 6.50
CA GLY A 134 -4.26 22.97 6.69
C GLY A 134 -3.19 21.91 6.96
N GLY A 135 -3.46 20.65 6.62
CA GLY A 135 -2.52 19.54 6.65
C GLY A 135 -3.08 18.25 7.23
N LEU A 136 -2.20 17.25 7.30
CA LEU A 136 -2.39 15.99 8.03
C LEU A 136 -1.43 15.91 9.20
N THR A 137 -1.85 15.22 10.26
CA THR A 137 -0.97 14.82 11.34
C THR A 137 -0.11 13.61 10.97
N THR A 138 0.80 13.23 11.87
CA THR A 138 1.70 12.10 11.67
C THR A 138 1.07 10.77 12.05
N GLU A 139 1.51 9.69 11.41
CA GLU A 139 1.12 8.31 11.77
C GLU A 139 1.39 8.01 13.26
N SER A 140 2.48 8.54 13.82
CA SER A 140 2.80 8.32 15.23
C SER A 140 1.81 8.96 16.21
N TYR A 141 1.07 9.98 15.79
CA TYR A 141 0.14 10.74 16.63
C TYR A 141 -1.31 10.27 16.44
N TYR A 142 -1.66 9.85 15.22
CA TYR A 142 -2.94 9.24 14.89
C TYR A 142 -2.70 7.91 14.15
N PRO A 143 -2.36 6.84 14.87
CA PRO A 143 -1.97 5.57 14.26
C PRO A 143 -3.12 4.90 13.50
N TYR A 144 -2.74 4.11 12.50
CA TYR A 144 -3.68 3.33 11.72
C TYR A 144 -4.33 2.18 12.51
N GLU A 145 -5.67 2.18 12.54
CA GLU A 145 -6.50 1.19 13.26
C GLU A 145 -7.27 0.25 12.31
N ALA A 146 -7.25 0.54 11.02
CA ALA A 146 -7.83 -0.31 9.97
C ALA A 146 -9.34 -0.59 10.12
N ASN A 147 -10.06 0.34 10.74
CA ASN A 147 -11.50 0.34 10.89
C ASN A 147 -11.99 1.80 10.90
N ASP A 148 -13.28 1.98 10.61
CA ASP A 148 -13.93 3.28 10.77
C ASP A 148 -13.98 3.67 12.25
N GLY A 149 -13.37 4.81 12.57
CA GLY A 149 -13.42 5.44 13.87
C GLY A 149 -14.31 6.69 13.87
N SER A 150 -14.23 7.45 14.96
CA SER A 150 -14.80 8.80 15.02
C SER A 150 -13.66 9.79 14.98
N CYS A 151 -13.78 10.84 14.16
CA CYS A 151 -12.75 11.87 14.04
C CYS A 151 -12.34 12.45 15.41
N ASP A 152 -11.09 12.21 15.80
CA ASP A 152 -10.49 12.84 16.97
C ASP A 152 -10.00 14.24 16.61
N ALA A 153 -10.85 15.24 16.84
CA ALA A 153 -10.54 16.63 16.60
C ALA A 153 -9.29 17.12 17.36
N THR A 154 -8.90 16.49 18.48
CA THR A 154 -7.68 16.88 19.19
C THR A 154 -6.42 16.43 18.45
N LYS A 155 -6.51 15.34 17.68
CA LYS A 155 -5.44 14.84 16.84
C LYS A 155 -5.37 15.56 15.49
N GLU A 156 -6.54 15.72 14.85
CA GLU A 156 -6.72 16.41 13.56
C GLU A 156 -6.14 17.86 13.60
N ASN A 157 -6.32 18.58 14.71
CA ASN A 157 -5.87 19.97 14.83
C ASN A 157 -4.36 20.14 15.10
N VAL A 158 -3.54 19.11 14.86
CA VAL A 158 -2.08 19.15 14.98
C VAL A 158 -1.43 18.70 13.66
N PRO A 159 -1.55 19.49 12.58
CA PRO A 159 -1.00 19.12 11.27
C PRO A 159 0.53 19.18 11.28
N ALA A 160 1.15 18.22 10.60
CA ALA A 160 2.59 18.10 10.41
C ALA A 160 3.02 18.49 8.98
N VAL A 161 2.22 18.14 7.97
CA VAL A 161 2.49 18.44 6.56
C VAL A 161 1.22 18.94 5.90
N SER A 162 1.35 19.99 5.09
CA SER A 162 0.25 20.58 4.31
C SER A 162 0.57 20.60 2.82
N ILE A 163 -0.48 20.75 2.01
CA ILE A 163 -0.37 20.92 0.57
C ILE A 163 -1.14 22.18 0.14
N ASP A 164 -0.67 22.82 -0.92
CA ASP A 164 -1.33 24.00 -1.49
C ASP A 164 -2.58 23.65 -2.31
N GLY A 165 -2.66 22.40 -2.79
CA GLY A 165 -3.79 21.84 -3.53
C GLY A 165 -3.43 20.58 -4.34
N HIS A 166 -4.28 20.25 -5.30
CA HIS A 166 -4.13 19.10 -6.19
C HIS A 166 -4.49 19.47 -7.64
N GLU A 167 -4.06 18.64 -8.58
CA GLU A 167 -4.39 18.75 -9.99
C GLU A 167 -4.65 17.35 -10.56
N ASN A 168 -5.68 17.21 -11.40
CA ASN A 168 -5.99 15.97 -12.08
C ASN A 168 -5.21 15.89 -13.40
N VAL A 169 -4.48 14.80 -13.59
CA VAL A 169 -3.91 14.46 -14.91
C VAL A 169 -5.07 14.29 -15.91
N PRO A 170 -4.95 14.79 -17.15
CA PRO A 170 -5.96 14.56 -18.18
C PRO A 170 -6.31 13.08 -18.33
N ALA A 171 -7.61 12.79 -18.34
CA ALA A 171 -8.09 11.42 -18.36
C ALA A 171 -7.59 10.67 -19.62
N ASN A 172 -7.07 9.45 -19.40
CA ASN A 172 -6.57 8.54 -20.45
C ASN A 172 -5.40 9.11 -21.28
N ASP A 173 -4.59 10.00 -20.69
CA ASP A 173 -3.38 10.54 -21.32
C ASP A 173 -2.12 10.04 -20.59
N GLU A 174 -1.57 8.92 -21.05
CA GLU A 174 -0.36 8.33 -20.46
C GLU A 174 0.89 9.21 -20.65
N ASP A 175 0.95 10.03 -21.71
CA ASP A 175 2.05 10.97 -21.92
C ASP A 175 2.01 12.10 -20.89
N ALA A 176 0.82 12.57 -20.54
CA ALA A 176 0.63 13.53 -19.45
C ALA A 176 0.95 12.90 -18.09
N LEU A 177 0.52 11.65 -17.85
CA LEU A 177 0.85 10.92 -16.63
C LEU A 177 2.36 10.73 -16.47
N LEU A 178 3.06 10.33 -17.54
CA LEU A 178 4.51 10.17 -17.54
C LEU A 178 5.22 11.48 -17.15
N LYS A 179 4.77 12.61 -17.67
CA LYS A 179 5.30 13.93 -17.31
C LYS A 179 5.03 14.27 -15.85
N ALA A 180 3.86 13.95 -15.31
CA ALA A 180 3.52 14.19 -13.92
C ALA A 180 4.40 13.35 -12.97
N VAL A 181 4.52 12.05 -13.24
CA VAL A 181 5.33 11.11 -12.45
C VAL A 181 6.82 11.47 -12.46
N ALA A 182 7.33 12.07 -13.55
CA ALA A 182 8.70 12.55 -13.61
C ALA A 182 9.02 13.67 -12.59
N ASN A 183 8.00 14.35 -12.05
CA ASN A 183 8.16 15.44 -11.10
C ASN A 183 7.87 15.04 -9.64
N GLN A 184 6.89 14.16 -9.41
CA GLN A 184 6.46 13.73 -8.08
C GLN A 184 5.62 12.44 -8.16
N PRO A 185 5.43 11.71 -7.05
CA PRO A 185 4.46 10.62 -6.99
C PRO A 185 3.04 11.11 -7.32
N VAL A 186 2.29 10.27 -8.02
CA VAL A 186 0.92 10.54 -8.47
C VAL A 186 0.00 9.43 -7.98
N SER A 187 -1.07 9.79 -7.28
CA SER A 187 -2.12 8.85 -6.90
C SER A 187 -2.92 8.42 -8.12
N VAL A 188 -3.10 7.12 -8.31
CA VAL A 188 -3.86 6.53 -9.43
C VAL A 188 -4.88 5.53 -8.93
N ALA A 189 -5.91 5.28 -9.74
CA ALA A 189 -6.87 4.20 -9.54
C ALA A 189 -6.76 3.20 -10.70
N ILE A 190 -6.85 1.91 -10.38
CA ILE A 190 -6.78 0.81 -11.34
C ILE A 190 -7.89 -0.21 -11.02
N ASP A 191 -8.25 -1.03 -12.01
CA ASP A 191 -9.08 -2.21 -11.76
C ASP A 191 -8.20 -3.35 -11.22
N ALA A 192 -8.22 -3.52 -9.90
CA ALA A 192 -7.51 -4.57 -9.20
C ALA A 192 -8.42 -5.75 -8.79
N GLY A 193 -9.66 -5.80 -9.30
CA GLY A 193 -10.64 -6.84 -8.93
C GLY A 193 -10.42 -8.19 -9.63
N GLY A 194 -9.61 -8.22 -10.69
CA GLY A 194 -9.33 -9.43 -11.45
C GLY A 194 -8.35 -10.38 -10.76
N SER A 195 -8.56 -11.69 -10.93
CA SER A 195 -7.66 -12.73 -10.40
C SER A 195 -6.23 -12.58 -10.90
N ASP A 196 -6.05 -12.16 -12.15
CA ASP A 196 -4.73 -11.97 -12.75
C ASP A 196 -3.92 -10.91 -12.00
N PHE A 197 -4.58 -9.89 -11.47
CA PHE A 197 -3.95 -8.86 -10.66
C PHE A 197 -3.70 -9.34 -9.22
N GLN A 198 -4.69 -9.99 -8.60
CA GLN A 198 -4.60 -10.51 -7.23
C GLN A 198 -3.49 -11.55 -7.06
N PHE A 199 -3.24 -12.37 -8.10
CA PHE A 199 -2.23 -13.41 -8.11
C PHE A 199 -1.03 -13.07 -9.00
N TYR A 200 -0.86 -11.79 -9.36
CA TYR A 200 0.30 -11.34 -10.12
C TYR A 200 1.60 -11.70 -9.37
N SER A 201 2.53 -12.33 -10.09
CA SER A 201 3.88 -12.66 -9.61
C SER A 201 4.89 -12.46 -10.74
N GLU A 202 6.14 -12.18 -10.36
CA GLU A 202 7.28 -11.98 -11.29
C GLU A 202 7.85 -13.29 -11.83
#